data_AF-A0A260ZXG2-F1
#
_entry.id   AF-A0A260ZXG2-F1
#
_cell.length_a   1.000
_cell.length_b   1.000
_cell.length_c   1.000
_cell.angle_alpha   90.00
_cell.angle_beta   90.00
_cell.angle_gamma   90.00
#
_symmetry.space_group_name_H-M   'P 1'
#
loop_
_entity.id
_entity.type
_entity.pdbx_description
1 polymer ?
#
loop_
_entity_poly.entity_id
_entity_poly.type
_entity_poly.pdbx_seq_one_letter_code
_entity_poly.pdbx_strand_id
1 'polypeptide(L)'
;MNEEGGYLGAMTYQCLYNPVMEKIKQQHRDDPRASLALNKLHTALTTCEQASPSFLYDFTKVILDDSELNVNLQESYLRMHDTSPTNDLIVSGYEQNADYKELTKRAIELRRVLSRVPEEMSDRHAFLETIKLIASSIKKLLEAINTVYRIVPVTAQPAVEKRKREFVHYSKRFSNTLKTYFKDQNANQDLFASDVEDDKEKTVNPEDKKHALRRDLRTMVYGFGDDKEPYDKTLDVLEAIVLNYIKELCQLAMKVGKPDRMALEDIHYLIRRDQKKFSRVKDLLSMSEELKKARKQFDEVKPIL
;
A
#
# COMPACT_ATOMS: atom_id res chain seq x y z
N MET A 1 16.64 2.72 -18.89
CA MET A 1 15.33 2.06 -19.05
C MET A 1 14.78 1.88 -17.65
N ASN A 2 13.73 2.61 -17.30
CA ASN A 2 13.11 2.50 -15.98
C ASN A 2 12.45 1.13 -15.86
N GLU A 3 12.93 0.28 -14.96
CA GLU A 3 12.38 -1.06 -14.68
C GLU A 3 10.88 -1.00 -14.29
N GLU A 4 10.38 0.16 -13.86
CA GLU A 4 8.99 0.38 -13.46
C GLU A 4 7.97 0.26 -14.61
N GLY A 5 8.35 0.61 -15.85
CA GLY A 5 7.44 0.55 -17.00
C GLY A 5 7.18 -0.87 -17.50
N GLY A 6 8.18 -1.75 -17.41
CA GLY A 6 8.13 -3.09 -18.03
C GLY A 6 7.15 -4.06 -17.37
N TYR A 7 6.95 -3.97 -16.05
CA TYR A 7 6.09 -4.90 -15.32
C TYR A 7 4.62 -4.53 -15.39
N LEU A 8 4.27 -3.24 -15.31
CA LEU A 8 2.88 -2.79 -15.40
C LEU A 8 2.38 -2.82 -16.85
N GLY A 9 3.26 -2.55 -17.83
CA GLY A 9 2.96 -2.68 -19.26
C GLY A 9 2.29 -4.01 -19.60
N ALA A 10 2.96 -5.11 -19.23
CA ALA A 10 2.49 -6.47 -19.52
C ALA A 10 1.11 -6.81 -18.90
N MET A 11 0.71 -6.12 -17.83
CA MET A 11 -0.55 -6.39 -17.12
C MET A 11 -1.66 -5.38 -17.46
N THR A 12 -1.31 -4.28 -18.15
CA THR A 12 -2.22 -3.15 -18.43
C THR A 12 -3.47 -3.59 -19.16
N TYR A 13 -3.34 -4.42 -20.19
CA TYR A 13 -4.50 -4.91 -20.92
C TYR A 13 -5.44 -5.72 -20.01
N GLN A 14 -4.90 -6.68 -19.26
CA GLN A 14 -5.70 -7.58 -18.42
C GLN A 14 -6.35 -6.88 -17.23
N CYS A 15 -5.64 -5.91 -16.62
CA CYS A 15 -6.12 -5.22 -15.43
C CYS A 15 -7.05 -4.05 -15.74
N LEU A 16 -6.79 -3.29 -16.81
CA LEU A 16 -7.49 -2.06 -17.09
C LEU A 16 -8.44 -2.18 -18.29
N TYR A 17 -7.91 -2.55 -19.46
CA TYR A 17 -8.69 -2.52 -20.70
C TYR A 17 -9.72 -3.64 -20.76
N ASN A 18 -9.34 -4.88 -20.47
CA ASN A 18 -10.22 -6.04 -20.59
C ASN A 18 -11.49 -5.93 -19.72
N PRO A 19 -11.42 -5.56 -18.42
CA PRO A 19 -12.63 -5.39 -17.60
C PRO A 19 -13.54 -4.27 -18.12
N VAL A 20 -12.97 -3.17 -18.62
CA VAL A 20 -13.74 -2.07 -19.23
C VAL A 20 -14.45 -2.55 -20.49
N MET A 21 -13.75 -3.29 -21.36
CA MET A 21 -14.33 -3.82 -22.59
C MET A 21 -15.47 -4.81 -22.31
N GLU A 22 -15.29 -5.73 -21.36
CA GLU A 22 -16.35 -6.66 -20.96
C GLU A 22 -17.55 -5.94 -20.32
N LYS A 23 -17.31 -4.90 -19.51
CA LYS A 23 -18.38 -4.06 -18.97
C LYS A 23 -19.20 -3.38 -20.07
N ILE A 24 -18.54 -2.77 -21.06
CA ILE A 24 -19.22 -2.11 -22.20
C ILE A 24 -19.97 -3.15 -23.03
N LYS A 25 -19.37 -4.32 -23.29
CA LYS A 25 -20.00 -5.44 -24.00
C LYS A 25 -21.25 -5.92 -23.29
N GLN A 26 -21.23 -6.00 -21.96
CA GLN A 26 -22.37 -6.41 -21.16
C GLN A 26 -23.49 -5.35 -21.19
N GLN A 27 -23.14 -4.06 -21.17
CA GLN A 27 -24.10 -2.96 -21.27
C GLN A 27 -24.78 -2.87 -22.63
N HIS A 28 -24.10 -3.29 -23.70
CA HIS A 28 -24.58 -3.23 -25.09
C HIS A 28 -24.79 -4.62 -25.72
N ARG A 29 -25.21 -5.60 -24.92
CA ARG A 29 -25.33 -7.01 -25.36
C ARG A 29 -26.24 -7.20 -26.58
N ASP A 30 -27.27 -6.37 -26.70
CA ASP A 30 -28.28 -6.46 -27.76
C ASP A 30 -27.94 -5.65 -29.02
N ASP A 31 -26.82 -4.90 -29.05
CA ASP A 31 -26.37 -4.16 -30.24
C ASP A 31 -25.22 -4.89 -30.96
N PRO A 32 -25.47 -5.49 -32.13
CA PRO A 32 -24.44 -6.15 -32.93
C PRO A 32 -23.32 -5.21 -33.40
N ARG A 33 -23.61 -3.91 -33.58
CA ARG A 33 -22.62 -2.91 -34.01
C ARG A 33 -21.66 -2.58 -32.88
N ALA A 34 -22.16 -2.49 -31.65
CA ALA A 34 -21.31 -2.30 -30.46
C ALA A 34 -20.37 -3.50 -30.29
N SER A 35 -20.88 -4.72 -30.45
CA SER A 35 -20.06 -5.93 -30.41
C SER A 35 -18.97 -5.95 -31.49
N LEU A 36 -19.29 -5.55 -32.72
CA LEU A 36 -18.31 -5.44 -33.81
C LEU A 36 -17.25 -4.37 -33.53
N ALA A 37 -17.65 -3.20 -33.02
CA ALA A 37 -16.75 -2.11 -32.68
C ALA A 37 -15.78 -2.51 -31.55
N LEU A 38 -16.29 -3.19 -30.51
CA LEU A 38 -15.47 -3.71 -29.40
C LEU A 38 -14.47 -4.76 -29.88
N ASN A 39 -14.85 -5.66 -30.78
CA ASN A 39 -13.92 -6.63 -31.36
C ASN A 39 -12.83 -5.96 -32.21
N LYS A 40 -13.17 -4.91 -32.97
CA LYS A 40 -12.19 -4.10 -33.71
C LYS A 40 -11.23 -3.39 -32.76
N LEU A 41 -11.75 -2.77 -31.70
CA LEU A 41 -10.94 -2.10 -30.68
C LEU A 41 -10.01 -3.09 -29.98
N HIS A 42 -10.51 -4.26 -29.61
CA HIS A 42 -9.73 -5.34 -29.00
C HIS A 42 -8.53 -5.68 -29.89
N THR A 43 -8.82 -5.97 -31.15
CA THR A 43 -7.81 -6.33 -32.15
C THR A 43 -6.76 -5.22 -32.31
N ALA A 44 -7.19 -3.96 -32.40
CA ALA A 44 -6.28 -2.82 -32.52
C ALA A 44 -5.38 -2.68 -31.28
N LEU A 45 -5.95 -2.70 -30.07
CA LEU A 45 -5.19 -2.55 -28.82
C LEU A 45 -4.18 -3.70 -28.65
N THR A 46 -4.59 -4.94 -28.92
CA THR A 46 -3.67 -6.09 -28.84
C THR A 46 -2.57 -6.00 -29.90
N THR A 47 -2.89 -5.54 -31.11
CA THR A 47 -1.89 -5.37 -32.19
C THR A 47 -0.88 -4.28 -31.83
N CYS A 48 -1.33 -3.15 -31.28
CA CYS A 48 -0.44 -2.08 -30.84
C CYS A 48 0.50 -2.53 -29.71
N GLU A 49 -0.03 -3.25 -28.71
CA GLU A 49 0.76 -3.78 -27.60
C GLU A 49 1.81 -4.81 -28.07
N GLN A 50 1.47 -5.64 -29.07
CA GLN A 50 2.42 -6.57 -29.68
C GLN A 50 3.51 -5.86 -30.49
N ALA A 51 3.15 -4.79 -31.22
CA ALA A 51 4.09 -4.02 -32.03
C ALA A 51 5.03 -3.16 -31.18
N SER A 52 4.54 -2.64 -30.05
CA SER A 52 5.28 -1.79 -29.13
C SER A 52 4.96 -2.19 -27.69
N PRO A 53 5.84 -2.97 -27.02
CA PRO A 53 5.63 -3.36 -25.64
C PRO A 53 5.41 -2.16 -24.71
N SER A 54 4.43 -2.26 -23.81
CA SER A 54 4.00 -1.18 -22.90
C SER A 54 3.26 -0.01 -23.56
N PHE A 55 2.91 -0.11 -24.85
CA PHE A 55 2.14 0.94 -25.54
C PHE A 55 0.85 1.30 -24.78
N LEU A 56 0.08 0.31 -24.33
CA LEU A 56 -1.16 0.55 -23.62
C LEU A 56 -0.94 1.22 -22.26
N TYR A 57 0.20 0.95 -21.61
CA TYR A 57 0.58 1.60 -20.37
C TYR A 57 0.92 3.07 -20.59
N ASP A 58 1.73 3.36 -21.59
CA ASP A 58 2.08 4.74 -21.95
C ASP A 58 0.86 5.52 -22.42
N PHE A 59 -0.01 4.90 -23.21
CA PHE A 59 -1.30 5.48 -23.61
C PHE A 59 -2.19 5.78 -22.40
N THR A 60 -2.23 4.89 -21.40
CA THR A 60 -2.97 5.11 -20.15
C THR A 60 -2.40 6.28 -19.36
N LYS A 61 -1.07 6.43 -19.31
CA LYS A 61 -0.42 7.57 -18.65
C LYS A 61 -0.84 8.89 -19.27
N VAL A 62 -0.79 8.99 -20.60
CA VAL A 62 -1.22 10.20 -21.31
C VAL A 62 -2.67 10.56 -20.98
N ILE A 63 -3.58 9.58 -20.98
CA ILE A 63 -4.99 9.81 -20.59
C ILE A 63 -5.10 10.29 -19.14
N LEU A 64 -4.30 9.72 -18.23
CA LEU A 64 -4.34 10.10 -16.83
C LEU A 64 -3.81 11.52 -16.61
N ASP A 65 -2.72 11.88 -17.29
CA ASP A 65 -2.11 13.21 -17.23
C ASP A 65 -3.10 14.28 -17.74
N ASP A 66 -3.86 13.97 -18.81
CA ASP A 66 -4.91 14.84 -19.35
C ASP A 66 -6.17 14.94 -18.45
N SER A 67 -6.36 13.99 -17.52
CA SER A 67 -7.56 13.90 -16.69
C SER A 67 -7.51 14.74 -15.40
N GLU A 68 -6.35 15.31 -15.05
CA GLU A 68 -6.08 15.98 -13.77
C GLU A 68 -6.36 15.12 -12.52
N LEU A 69 -6.50 13.80 -12.68
CA LEU A 69 -6.76 12.88 -11.57
C LEU A 69 -5.45 12.48 -10.88
N ASN A 70 -5.37 12.70 -9.57
CA ASN A 70 -4.26 12.21 -8.75
C ASN A 70 -4.43 10.73 -8.39
N VAL A 71 -4.02 9.83 -9.28
CA VAL A 71 -4.16 8.38 -9.11
C VAL A 71 -2.79 7.72 -8.91
N ASN A 72 -2.65 6.94 -7.85
CA ASN A 72 -1.52 6.03 -7.69
C ASN A 72 -1.71 4.80 -8.58
N LEU A 73 -0.98 4.76 -9.72
CA LEU A 73 -1.09 3.67 -10.68
C LEU A 73 -0.68 2.32 -10.08
N GLN A 74 0.39 2.26 -9.29
CA GLN A 74 0.88 1.02 -8.70
C GLN A 74 -0.17 0.42 -7.76
N GLU A 75 -0.75 1.25 -6.89
CA GLU A 75 -1.81 0.84 -5.99
C GLU A 75 -3.08 0.42 -6.75
N SER A 76 -3.45 1.19 -7.78
CA SER A 76 -4.63 0.90 -8.60
C SER A 76 -4.51 -0.44 -9.32
N TYR A 77 -3.35 -0.74 -9.90
CA TYR A 77 -3.08 -2.04 -10.54
C TYR A 77 -3.15 -3.18 -9.54
N LEU A 78 -2.60 -2.97 -8.34
CA LEU A 78 -2.68 -3.97 -7.29
C LEU A 78 -4.14 -4.27 -6.90
N ARG A 79 -4.99 -3.25 -6.78
CA ARG A 79 -6.44 -3.41 -6.53
C ARG A 79 -7.14 -4.13 -7.69
N MET A 80 -6.86 -3.74 -8.93
CA MET A 80 -7.49 -4.31 -10.14
C MET A 80 -7.19 -5.81 -10.32
N HIS A 81 -6.10 -6.32 -9.75
CA HIS A 81 -5.81 -7.76 -9.74
C HIS A 81 -6.86 -8.60 -9.02
N ASP A 82 -7.77 -8.03 -8.22
CA ASP A 82 -8.86 -8.78 -7.58
C ASP A 82 -9.95 -9.22 -8.55
N THR A 83 -10.21 -8.44 -9.60
CA THR A 83 -11.28 -8.73 -10.59
C THR A 83 -10.73 -9.06 -11.98
N SER A 84 -9.42 -8.87 -12.19
CA SER A 84 -8.75 -9.21 -13.45
C SER A 84 -8.99 -10.67 -13.86
N PRO A 85 -9.08 -10.96 -15.18
CA PRO A 85 -9.12 -12.32 -15.70
C PRO A 85 -7.95 -13.18 -15.20
N THR A 86 -8.13 -14.49 -15.16
CA THR A 86 -7.11 -15.45 -14.70
C THR A 86 -6.57 -16.31 -15.83
N ASN A 87 -6.95 -16.02 -17.08
CA ASN A 87 -6.64 -16.83 -18.25
C ASN A 87 -5.13 -16.91 -18.51
N ASP A 88 -4.39 -15.86 -18.15
CA ASP A 88 -2.94 -15.76 -18.19
C ASP A 88 -2.23 -16.71 -17.21
N LEU A 89 -2.94 -17.18 -16.17
CA LEU A 89 -2.42 -18.10 -15.16
C LEU A 89 -2.69 -19.57 -15.50
N ILE A 90 -3.50 -19.84 -16.54
CA ILE A 90 -3.86 -21.20 -16.95
C ILE A 90 -2.79 -21.71 -17.92
N VAL A 91 -2.24 -22.89 -17.65
CA VAL A 91 -1.31 -23.55 -18.57
C VAL A 91 -2.10 -24.22 -19.69
N SER A 92 -2.08 -23.60 -20.88
CA SER A 92 -2.84 -24.07 -22.05
C SER A 92 -2.46 -25.51 -22.44
N GLY A 93 -3.47 -26.34 -22.71
CA GLY A 93 -3.32 -27.74 -23.09
C GLY A 93 -3.12 -28.72 -21.93
N TYR A 94 -2.98 -28.23 -20.70
CA TYR A 94 -2.85 -29.04 -19.49
C TYR A 94 -3.99 -28.79 -18.49
N GLU A 95 -5.08 -28.16 -18.93
CA GLU A 95 -6.16 -27.69 -18.07
C GLU A 95 -6.85 -28.83 -17.34
N GLN A 96 -6.79 -30.07 -17.85
CA GLN A 96 -7.41 -31.24 -17.22
C GLN A 96 -6.53 -31.97 -16.22
N ASN A 97 -5.22 -31.71 -16.21
CA ASN A 97 -4.29 -32.35 -15.30
C ASN A 97 -4.42 -31.75 -13.88
N ALA A 98 -4.52 -32.61 -12.88
CA ALA A 98 -4.75 -32.21 -11.48
C ALA A 98 -3.65 -31.30 -10.92
N ASP A 99 -2.38 -31.57 -11.24
CA ASP A 99 -1.24 -30.80 -10.72
C ASP A 99 -1.18 -29.40 -11.33
N TYR A 100 -1.50 -29.28 -12.63
CA TYR A 100 -1.59 -27.97 -13.31
C TYR A 100 -2.82 -27.17 -12.88
N LYS A 101 -3.97 -27.83 -12.62
CA LYS A 101 -5.15 -27.20 -12.01
C LYS A 101 -4.81 -26.63 -10.63
N GLU A 102 -4.11 -27.42 -9.82
CA GLU A 102 -3.69 -27.00 -8.48
C GLU A 102 -2.70 -25.84 -8.54
N LEU A 103 -1.69 -25.88 -9.42
CA LEU A 103 -0.78 -24.76 -9.65
C LEU A 103 -1.54 -23.47 -10.01
N THR A 104 -2.48 -23.56 -10.94
CA THR A 104 -3.33 -22.44 -11.38
C THR A 104 -4.13 -21.88 -10.20
N LYS A 105 -4.78 -22.76 -9.44
CA LYS A 105 -5.57 -22.38 -8.26
C LYS A 105 -4.73 -21.63 -7.23
N ARG A 106 -3.54 -22.14 -6.90
CA ARG A 106 -2.62 -21.52 -5.93
C ARG A 106 -2.09 -20.16 -6.43
N ALA A 107 -1.84 -20.02 -7.73
CA ALA A 107 -1.42 -18.75 -8.33
C ALA A 107 -2.53 -17.69 -8.26
N ILE A 108 -3.78 -18.07 -8.55
CA ILE A 108 -4.94 -17.19 -8.41
C ILE A 108 -5.13 -16.77 -6.95
N GLU A 109 -5.11 -17.73 -6.01
CA GLU A 109 -5.23 -17.45 -4.58
C GLU A 109 -4.18 -16.42 -4.12
N LEU A 110 -2.90 -16.62 -4.45
CA LEU A 110 -1.85 -15.66 -4.12
C LEU A 110 -2.11 -14.27 -4.71
N ARG A 111 -2.51 -14.20 -5.98
CA ARG A 111 -2.82 -12.94 -6.66
C ARG A 111 -3.95 -12.18 -5.98
N ARG A 112 -5.03 -12.87 -5.58
CA ARG A 112 -6.19 -12.26 -4.89
C ARG A 112 -5.87 -11.83 -3.46
N VAL A 113 -4.98 -12.53 -2.77
CA VAL A 113 -4.54 -12.07 -1.44
C VAL A 113 -3.66 -10.82 -1.58
N LEU A 114 -2.78 -10.77 -2.58
CA LEU A 114 -1.94 -9.59 -2.82
C LEU A 114 -2.76 -8.35 -3.20
N SER A 115 -3.87 -8.49 -3.92
CA SER A 115 -4.74 -7.36 -4.30
C SER A 115 -5.47 -6.71 -3.13
N ARG A 116 -5.56 -7.38 -1.97
CA ARG A 116 -6.16 -6.85 -0.73
C ARG A 116 -5.23 -5.95 0.07
N VAL A 117 -3.93 -5.96 -0.22
CA VAL A 117 -2.92 -5.20 0.54
C VAL A 117 -3.25 -3.71 0.67
N PRO A 118 -3.68 -2.99 -0.40
CA PRO A 118 -3.99 -1.57 -0.30
C PRO A 118 -5.13 -1.22 0.67
N GLU A 119 -6.14 -2.08 0.80
CA GLU A 119 -7.27 -1.86 1.72
C GLU A 119 -6.92 -2.22 3.15
N GLU A 120 -6.10 -3.25 3.33
CA GLU A 120 -5.84 -3.82 4.66
C GLU A 120 -4.66 -3.13 5.34
N MET A 121 -3.75 -2.50 4.59
CA MET A 121 -2.55 -1.87 5.16
C MET A 121 -2.81 -0.70 6.11
N SER A 122 -4.02 -0.13 6.11
CA SER A 122 -4.44 0.90 7.08
C SER A 122 -4.78 0.34 8.46
N ASP A 123 -5.24 -0.91 8.54
CA ASP A 123 -5.53 -1.62 9.79
C ASP A 123 -4.42 -2.63 10.05
N ARG A 124 -3.63 -2.40 11.11
CA ARG A 124 -2.50 -3.28 11.44
C ARG A 124 -2.93 -4.72 11.71
N HIS A 125 -4.08 -4.97 12.32
CA HIS A 125 -4.54 -6.32 12.59
C HIS A 125 -4.94 -7.03 11.29
N ALA A 126 -5.77 -6.38 10.48
CA ALA A 126 -6.16 -6.88 9.17
C ALA A 126 -4.92 -7.15 8.30
N PHE A 127 -3.97 -6.21 8.26
CA PHE A 127 -2.74 -6.32 7.47
C PHE A 127 -1.85 -7.49 7.91
N LEU A 128 -1.71 -7.73 9.21
CA LEU A 128 -0.94 -8.87 9.71
C LEU A 128 -1.58 -10.20 9.33
N GLU A 129 -2.91 -10.29 9.35
CA GLU A 129 -3.62 -11.46 8.83
C GLU A 129 -3.42 -11.62 7.32
N THR A 130 -3.45 -10.53 6.53
CA THR A 130 -3.10 -10.57 5.10
C THR A 130 -1.69 -11.12 4.90
N ILE A 131 -0.71 -10.66 5.68
CA ILE A 131 0.69 -11.10 5.56
C ILE A 131 0.82 -12.59 5.85
N LYS A 132 0.12 -13.11 6.87
CA LYS A 132 0.07 -14.55 7.15
C LYS A 132 -0.55 -15.33 5.99
N LEU A 133 -1.63 -14.82 5.40
CA LEU A 133 -2.27 -15.43 4.23
C LEU A 133 -1.34 -15.40 3.00
N ILE A 134 -0.60 -14.31 2.77
CA ILE A 134 0.39 -14.20 1.69
C ILE A 134 1.48 -15.25 1.89
N ALA A 135 2.06 -15.34 3.10
CA ALA A 135 3.11 -16.32 3.39
C ALA A 135 2.63 -17.77 3.19
N SER A 136 1.43 -18.09 3.65
CA SER A 136 0.78 -19.39 3.44
C SER A 136 0.56 -19.67 1.95
N SER A 137 0.07 -18.69 1.19
CA SER A 137 -0.20 -18.82 -0.25
C SER A 137 1.09 -18.99 -1.07
N ILE A 138 2.16 -18.26 -0.72
CA ILE A 138 3.49 -18.41 -1.33
C ILE A 138 4.01 -19.83 -1.10
N LYS A 139 3.92 -20.35 0.13
CA LYS A 139 4.36 -21.71 0.46
C LYS A 139 3.60 -22.75 -0.38
N LYS A 140 2.27 -22.68 -0.39
CA LYS A 140 1.42 -23.61 -1.16
C LYS A 140 1.69 -23.53 -2.67
N LEU A 141 1.94 -22.33 -3.20
CA LEU A 141 2.30 -22.16 -4.61
C LEU A 141 3.67 -22.78 -4.93
N LEU A 142 4.67 -22.60 -4.06
CA LEU A 142 5.98 -23.24 -4.23
C LEU A 142 5.90 -24.77 -4.17
N GLU A 143 5.06 -25.32 -3.30
CA GLU A 143 4.77 -26.75 -3.24
C GLU A 143 4.15 -27.24 -4.55
N ALA A 144 3.14 -26.54 -5.08
CA ALA A 144 2.53 -26.88 -6.37
C ALA A 144 3.53 -26.79 -7.55
N ILE A 145 4.40 -25.77 -7.57
CA ILE A 145 5.47 -25.66 -8.57
C ILE A 145 6.42 -26.86 -8.51
N ASN A 146 6.79 -27.31 -7.30
CA ASN A 146 7.67 -28.49 -7.15
C ASN A 146 6.99 -29.79 -7.62
N THR A 147 5.68 -29.92 -7.43
CA THR A 147 4.91 -31.05 -7.96
C THR A 147 4.88 -31.00 -9.49
N VAL A 148 4.55 -29.85 -10.08
CA VAL A 148 4.52 -29.67 -11.55
C VAL A 148 5.91 -29.85 -12.17
N TYR A 149 6.98 -29.45 -11.49
CA TYR A 149 8.36 -29.64 -11.95
C TYR A 149 8.71 -31.12 -12.21
N ARG A 150 8.07 -32.07 -11.50
CA ARG A 150 8.31 -33.51 -11.69
C ARG A 150 7.66 -34.06 -12.96
N ILE A 151 6.60 -33.40 -13.45
CA ILE A 151 5.81 -33.87 -14.60
C ILE A 151 6.04 -33.03 -15.87
N VAL A 152 6.68 -31.86 -15.75
CA VAL A 152 7.00 -31.00 -16.89
C VAL A 152 8.08 -31.66 -17.77
N PRO A 153 8.03 -31.50 -19.10
CA PRO A 153 9.08 -32.01 -20.00
C PRO A 153 10.48 -31.57 -19.57
N VAL A 154 11.45 -32.48 -19.67
CA VAL A 154 12.85 -32.24 -19.25
C VAL A 154 13.45 -31.01 -19.95
N THR A 155 13.03 -30.75 -21.19
CA THR A 155 13.43 -29.56 -21.98
C THR A 155 12.98 -28.24 -21.34
N ALA A 156 11.87 -28.23 -20.61
CA ALA A 156 11.31 -27.05 -19.97
C ALA A 156 11.75 -26.89 -18.49
N GLN A 157 12.29 -27.94 -17.86
CA GLN A 157 12.75 -27.91 -16.46
C GLN A 157 13.74 -26.76 -16.16
N PRO A 158 14.76 -26.47 -16.99
CA PRO A 158 15.68 -25.35 -16.72
C PRO A 158 14.97 -23.99 -16.67
N ALA A 159 13.97 -23.78 -17.54
CA ALA A 159 13.19 -22.55 -17.57
C ALA A 159 12.28 -22.43 -16.33
N VAL A 160 11.63 -23.52 -15.92
CA VAL A 160 10.80 -23.55 -14.70
C VAL A 160 11.64 -23.28 -13.46
N GLU A 161 12.80 -23.90 -13.33
CA GLU A 161 13.72 -23.68 -12.21
C GLU A 161 14.24 -22.25 -12.16
N LYS A 162 14.56 -21.65 -13.32
CA LYS A 162 14.91 -20.22 -13.41
C LYS A 162 13.79 -19.33 -12.88
N ARG A 163 12.55 -19.50 -13.37
CA ARG A 163 11.39 -18.70 -12.93
C ARG A 163 11.07 -18.91 -11.46
N LYS A 164 11.23 -20.13 -10.93
CA LYS A 164 11.07 -20.43 -9.51
C LYS A 164 12.09 -19.66 -8.65
N ARG A 165 13.36 -19.59 -9.07
CA ARG A 165 14.39 -18.80 -8.35
C ARG A 165 14.08 -17.31 -8.35
N GLU A 166 13.65 -16.76 -9.49
CA GLU A 166 13.19 -15.38 -9.61
C GLU A 166 12.01 -15.10 -8.65
N PHE A 167 11.02 -15.99 -8.62
CA PHE A 167 9.89 -15.87 -7.70
C PHE A 167 10.31 -15.86 -6.22
N VAL A 168 11.21 -16.76 -5.82
CA VAL A 168 11.76 -16.78 -4.45
C VAL A 168 12.53 -15.50 -4.14
N HIS A 169 13.29 -14.96 -5.10
CA HIS A 169 13.99 -13.69 -4.95
C HIS A 169 13.00 -12.54 -4.69
N TYR A 170 11.94 -12.41 -5.48
CA TYR A 170 10.93 -11.36 -5.29
C TYR A 170 10.15 -11.52 -3.98
N SER A 171 9.84 -12.76 -3.56
CA SER A 171 9.20 -13.02 -2.27
C SER A 171 10.06 -12.56 -1.08
N LYS A 172 11.39 -12.77 -1.14
CA LYS A 172 12.34 -12.27 -0.13
C LYS A 172 12.40 -10.74 -0.14
N ARG A 173 12.44 -10.12 -1.33
CA ARG A 173 12.44 -8.66 -1.46
C ARG A 173 11.18 -8.05 -0.85
N PHE A 174 10.01 -8.59 -1.17
CA PHE A 174 8.73 -8.21 -0.56
C PHE A 174 8.77 -8.30 0.96
N SER A 175 9.25 -9.42 1.51
CA SER A 175 9.38 -9.61 2.97
C SER A 175 10.30 -8.57 3.62
N ASN A 176 11.38 -8.19 2.95
CA ASN A 176 12.29 -7.15 3.44
C ASN A 176 11.63 -5.76 3.38
N THR A 177 10.89 -5.44 2.32
CA THR A 177 10.12 -4.20 2.23
C THR A 177 9.11 -4.08 3.37
N LEU A 178 8.39 -5.16 3.71
CA LEU A 178 7.49 -5.18 4.86
C LEU A 178 8.22 -4.90 6.18
N LYS A 179 9.39 -5.51 6.38
CA LYS A 179 10.20 -5.25 7.59
C LYS A 179 10.59 -3.78 7.70
N THR A 180 11.00 -3.15 6.60
CA THR A 180 11.31 -1.72 6.57
C THR A 180 10.08 -0.88 6.87
N TYR A 181 8.94 -1.18 6.22
CA TYR A 181 7.67 -0.49 6.47
C TYR A 181 7.26 -0.49 7.95
N PHE A 182 7.30 -1.65 8.61
CA PHE A 182 6.96 -1.73 10.04
C PHE A 182 7.99 -1.05 10.93
N LYS A 183 9.28 -1.08 10.56
CA LYS A 183 10.31 -0.32 11.29
C LYS A 183 10.06 1.17 11.21
N ASP A 184 9.72 1.69 10.03
CA ASP A 184 9.48 3.12 9.82
C ASP A 184 8.19 3.58 10.50
N GLN A 185 7.13 2.76 10.46
CA GLN A 185 5.91 3.03 11.23
C GLN A 185 6.17 3.04 12.74
N ASN A 186 6.92 2.07 13.25
CA ASN A 186 7.26 2.02 14.66
C ASN A 186 8.21 3.16 15.03
N ALA A 187 9.17 3.54 14.19
CA ALA A 187 10.06 4.68 14.43
C ALA A 187 9.28 6.00 14.45
N ASN A 188 8.29 6.17 13.56
CA ASN A 188 7.37 7.30 13.63
C ASN A 188 6.53 7.27 14.90
N GLN A 189 6.02 6.10 15.30
CA GLN A 189 5.26 5.97 16.53
C GLN A 189 6.13 6.19 17.78
N ASP A 190 7.38 5.76 17.76
CA ASP A 190 8.36 5.91 18.84
C ASP A 190 8.91 7.34 18.89
N LEU A 191 9.01 8.08 17.78
CA LEU A 191 9.28 9.52 17.80
C LEU A 191 8.19 10.30 18.58
N PHE A 192 6.96 9.79 18.62
CA PHE A 192 5.87 10.35 19.43
C PHE A 192 5.70 9.66 20.79
N ALA A 193 6.31 8.49 21.02
CA ALA A 193 6.20 7.73 22.27
C ALA A 193 7.45 7.85 23.17
N SER A 194 8.62 8.15 22.61
CA SER A 194 9.88 8.32 23.34
C SER A 194 9.91 9.59 24.19
N ASP A 195 8.96 10.50 24.00
CA ASP A 195 8.78 11.67 24.88
C ASP A 195 7.92 11.35 26.12
N VAL A 196 7.44 10.11 26.29
CA VAL A 196 6.61 9.72 27.47
C VAL A 196 7.33 8.72 28.39
N GLU A 197 8.39 8.06 27.94
CA GLU A 197 9.15 7.11 28.75
C GLU A 197 10.67 7.24 28.52
N ASP A 198 11.26 8.29 29.09
CA ASP A 198 12.54 8.25 29.84
C ASP A 198 12.98 9.69 30.14
N ASP A 199 12.84 10.09 31.41
CA ASP A 199 13.59 11.19 32.04
C ASP A 199 15.08 10.82 32.14
N LYS A 200 15.73 10.61 31.00
CA LYS A 200 17.18 10.54 30.88
C LYS A 200 17.61 11.49 29.81
N GLU A 201 18.14 12.63 30.25
CA GLU A 201 18.84 13.64 29.45
C GLU A 201 19.81 12.98 28.48
N LYS A 202 19.34 12.63 27.27
CA LYS A 202 20.20 12.51 26.12
C LYS A 202 20.38 13.92 25.60
N THR A 203 21.63 14.38 25.58
CA THR A 203 22.05 15.63 24.95
C THR A 203 21.79 15.54 23.45
N VAL A 204 20.55 15.86 23.04
CA VAL A 204 20.16 16.01 21.64
C VAL A 204 20.80 17.30 21.13
N ASN A 205 21.50 17.21 19.99
CA ASN A 205 22.13 18.35 19.35
C ASN A 205 21.03 19.41 19.02
N PRO A 206 21.18 20.69 19.36
CA PRO A 206 20.13 21.70 19.14
C PRO A 206 19.69 21.83 17.69
N GLU A 207 20.55 21.48 16.73
CA GLU A 207 20.22 21.47 15.30
C GLU A 207 19.34 20.29 14.89
N ASP A 208 19.41 19.14 15.57
CA ASP A 208 18.55 17.97 15.26
C ASP A 208 17.10 18.20 15.73
N LYS A 209 16.87 19.16 16.63
CA LYS A 209 15.52 19.63 17.03
C LYS A 209 14.92 20.62 16.03
N LYS A 210 15.75 21.32 15.25
CA LYS A 210 15.27 22.11 14.11
C LYS A 210 14.80 21.11 13.08
N HIS A 211 13.53 21.16 12.67
CA HIS A 211 12.92 20.29 11.65
C HIS A 211 12.32 18.97 12.11
N ALA A 212 12.04 18.81 13.41
CA ALA A 212 11.31 17.65 13.93
C ALA A 212 9.96 17.41 13.22
N LEU A 213 9.28 18.48 12.81
CA LEU A 213 7.96 18.40 12.16
C LEU A 213 8.03 18.51 10.63
N ARG A 214 9.21 18.75 10.06
CA ARG A 214 9.35 19.20 8.66
C ARG A 214 8.82 18.18 7.64
N ARG A 215 9.10 16.90 7.85
CA ARG A 215 8.61 15.82 6.96
C ARG A 215 7.08 15.75 6.97
N ASP A 216 6.49 15.87 8.15
CA ASP A 216 5.04 15.73 8.32
C ASP A 216 4.32 17.00 7.81
N LEU A 217 4.91 18.19 8.06
CA LEU A 217 4.43 19.46 7.52
C LEU A 217 4.46 19.48 5.99
N ARG A 218 5.50 18.94 5.35
CA ARG A 218 5.57 18.83 3.88
C ARG A 218 4.38 18.04 3.31
N THR A 219 4.09 16.90 3.92
CA THR A 219 2.95 16.06 3.48
C THR A 219 1.63 16.75 3.74
N MET A 220 1.53 17.45 4.88
CA MET A 220 0.33 18.18 5.27
C MET A 220 0.00 19.32 4.32
N VAL A 221 0.96 20.21 4.02
CA VAL A 221 0.70 21.37 3.14
C VAL A 221 0.31 20.93 1.73
N TYR A 222 0.93 19.88 1.20
CA TYR A 222 0.53 19.27 -0.06
C TYR A 222 -0.93 18.77 0.01
N GLY A 223 -1.31 18.11 1.10
CA GLY A 223 -2.69 17.69 1.35
C GLY A 223 -3.71 18.83 1.46
N PHE A 224 -3.24 20.06 1.76
CA PHE A 224 -4.04 21.29 1.75
C PHE A 224 -3.97 22.07 0.44
N GLY A 225 -3.33 21.51 -0.60
CA GLY A 225 -3.28 22.08 -1.95
C GLY A 225 -2.04 22.91 -2.26
N ASP A 226 -0.99 22.86 -1.43
CA ASP A 226 0.32 23.43 -1.77
C ASP A 226 1.09 22.52 -2.74
N ASP A 227 2.26 22.97 -3.20
CA ASP A 227 3.15 22.20 -4.07
C ASP A 227 3.67 20.91 -3.38
N LYS A 228 3.98 19.88 -4.16
CA LYS A 228 4.56 18.63 -3.67
C LYS A 228 5.96 18.84 -3.08
N GLU A 229 6.68 19.85 -3.56
CA GLU A 229 7.95 20.32 -3.02
C GLU A 229 7.80 21.79 -2.54
N PRO A 230 7.19 22.02 -1.36
CA PRO A 230 7.04 23.34 -0.78
C PRO A 230 8.38 23.98 -0.47
N TYR A 231 8.44 25.32 -0.52
CA TYR A 231 9.64 26.05 -0.11
C TYR A 231 10.02 25.75 1.33
N ASP A 232 11.32 25.52 1.56
CA ASP A 232 11.87 25.27 2.89
C ASP A 232 11.51 26.38 3.89
N LYS A 233 11.52 27.64 3.44
CA LYS A 233 11.09 28.78 4.27
C LYS A 233 9.62 28.69 4.71
N THR A 234 8.74 28.14 3.88
CA THR A 234 7.33 27.91 4.25
C THR A 234 7.24 26.88 5.36
N LEU A 235 7.99 25.78 5.24
CA LEU A 235 8.05 24.73 6.26
C LEU A 235 8.63 25.26 7.58
N ASP A 236 9.69 26.05 7.53
CA ASP A 236 10.31 26.66 8.71
C ASP A 236 9.33 27.58 9.45
N VAL A 237 8.57 28.40 8.70
CA VAL A 237 7.56 29.30 9.28
C VAL A 237 6.40 28.52 9.88
N LEU A 238 5.90 27.51 9.18
CA LEU A 238 4.81 26.66 9.70
C LEU A 238 5.24 25.90 10.95
N GLU A 239 6.46 25.37 10.96
CA GLU A 239 7.02 24.72 12.14
C GLU A 239 7.08 25.68 13.33
N ALA A 240 7.57 26.92 13.12
CA ALA A 240 7.58 27.94 14.16
C ALA A 240 6.17 28.29 14.67
N ILE A 241 5.18 28.42 13.78
CA ILE A 241 3.79 28.69 14.14
C ILE A 241 3.22 27.55 15.00
N VAL A 242 3.42 26.30 14.58
CA VAL A 242 2.92 25.12 15.30
C VAL A 242 3.57 24.99 16.67
N LEU A 243 4.89 25.15 16.76
CA LEU A 243 5.61 25.08 18.03
C LEU A 243 5.16 26.19 18.99
N ASN A 244 4.96 27.41 18.49
CA ASN A 244 4.43 28.52 19.31
C ASN A 244 3.01 28.23 19.80
N TYR A 245 2.13 27.72 18.93
CA TYR A 245 0.78 27.34 19.32
C TYR A 245 0.78 26.26 20.42
N ILE A 246 1.61 25.22 20.28
CA ILE A 246 1.75 24.17 21.30
C ILE A 246 2.22 24.77 22.62
N LYS A 247 3.25 25.62 22.57
CA LYS A 247 3.81 26.29 23.75
C LYS A 247 2.76 27.14 24.48
N GLU A 248 2.01 27.95 23.75
CA GLU A 248 0.95 28.79 24.31
C GLU A 248 -0.18 27.93 24.91
N LEU A 249 -0.59 26.87 24.21
CA LEU A 249 -1.61 25.95 24.70
C LEU A 249 -1.18 25.26 26.00
N CYS A 250 0.07 24.78 26.07
CA CYS A 250 0.65 24.20 27.28
C CYS A 250 0.69 25.21 28.44
N GLN A 251 1.11 26.45 28.18
CA GLN A 251 1.13 27.51 29.19
C GLN A 251 -0.28 27.84 29.70
N LEU A 252 -1.29 27.84 28.83
CA LEU A 252 -2.68 28.01 29.22
C LEU A 252 -3.16 26.82 30.07
N ALA A 253 -2.79 25.59 29.69
CA ALA A 253 -3.21 24.38 30.40
C ALA A 253 -2.66 24.37 31.84
N MET A 254 -1.39 24.75 32.00
CA MET A 254 -0.77 24.89 33.33
C MET A 254 -1.42 25.95 34.21
N LYS A 255 -2.04 27.00 33.62
CA LYS A 255 -2.74 28.05 34.37
C LYS A 255 -4.15 27.63 34.82
N VAL A 256 -4.78 26.72 34.09
CA VAL A 256 -6.13 26.22 34.39
C VAL A 256 -6.07 25.01 35.34
N GLY A 257 -5.06 24.16 35.17
CA GLY A 257 -4.83 22.95 35.95
C GLY A 257 -4.21 23.20 37.33
N LYS A 258 -3.71 22.12 37.92
CA LYS A 258 -2.99 22.20 39.20
C LYS A 258 -1.62 22.84 39.01
N PRO A 259 -1.10 23.60 40.00
CA PRO A 259 0.27 24.06 39.99
C PRO A 259 1.22 22.86 39.79
N ASP A 260 2.22 23.05 38.92
CA ASP A 260 3.29 22.09 38.61
C ASP A 260 2.88 20.77 37.95
N ARG A 261 1.62 20.59 37.56
CA ARG A 261 1.19 19.38 36.83
C ARG A 261 0.14 19.68 35.77
N MET A 262 0.47 19.38 34.52
CA MET A 262 -0.46 19.42 33.40
C MET A 262 -1.13 18.05 33.24
N ALA A 263 -2.45 18.03 33.20
CA ALA A 263 -3.25 16.84 32.93
C ALA A 263 -3.91 16.95 31.54
N LEU A 264 -4.31 15.79 30.98
CA LEU A 264 -4.96 15.74 29.67
C LEU A 264 -6.32 16.45 29.69
N GLU A 265 -7.00 16.41 30.83
CA GLU A 265 -8.26 17.07 31.10
C GLU A 265 -8.15 18.60 30.95
N ASP A 266 -6.99 19.18 31.28
CA ASP A 266 -6.73 20.61 31.17
C ASP A 266 -6.70 21.05 29.70
N ILE A 267 -6.07 20.25 28.84
CA ILE A 267 -6.02 20.48 27.39
C ILE A 267 -7.41 20.29 26.77
N HIS A 268 -8.12 19.21 27.15
CA HIS A 268 -9.50 18.97 26.74
C HIS A 268 -10.43 20.13 27.09
N TYR A 269 -10.26 20.69 28.29
CA TYR A 269 -11.02 21.84 28.72
C TYR A 269 -10.76 23.05 27.81
N LEU A 270 -9.50 23.36 27.48
CA LEU A 270 -9.16 24.52 26.64
C LEU A 270 -9.75 24.43 25.24
N ILE A 271 -9.75 23.24 24.63
CA ILE A 271 -10.24 23.04 23.26
C ILE A 271 -11.74 22.78 23.16
N ARG A 272 -12.47 22.69 24.29
CA ARG A 272 -13.89 22.27 24.34
C ARG A 272 -14.86 23.07 23.46
N ARG A 273 -14.51 24.32 23.14
CA ARG A 273 -15.33 25.20 22.29
C ARG A 273 -15.05 25.01 20.80
N ASP A 274 -13.91 24.41 20.44
CA ASP A 274 -13.57 24.04 19.07
C ASP A 274 -14.05 22.60 18.83
N GLN A 275 -15.25 22.46 18.30
CA GLN A 275 -15.91 21.18 18.13
C GLN A 275 -15.09 20.21 17.25
N LYS A 276 -14.38 20.73 16.24
CA LYS A 276 -13.54 19.93 15.34
C LYS A 276 -12.31 19.41 16.06
N LYS A 277 -11.57 20.28 16.75
CA LYS A 277 -10.40 19.86 17.54
C LYS A 277 -10.79 18.91 18.66
N PHE A 278 -11.87 19.20 19.37
CA PHE A 278 -12.35 18.37 20.48
C PHE A 278 -12.73 16.96 20.02
N SER A 279 -13.50 16.84 18.92
CA SER A 279 -13.83 15.54 18.34
C SER A 279 -12.57 14.79 17.91
N ARG A 280 -11.67 15.48 17.19
CA ARG A 280 -10.46 14.84 16.66
C ARG A 280 -9.54 14.31 17.76
N VAL A 281 -9.37 15.06 18.85
CA VAL A 281 -8.54 14.62 19.99
C VAL A 281 -9.16 13.39 20.66
N LYS A 282 -10.48 13.36 20.84
CA LYS A 282 -11.18 12.19 21.38
C LYS A 282 -10.93 10.94 20.51
N ASP A 283 -11.03 11.07 19.20
CA ASP A 283 -10.80 9.97 18.25
C ASP A 283 -9.34 9.47 18.33
N LEU A 284 -8.38 10.40 18.36
CA LEU A 284 -6.94 10.07 18.46
C LEU A 284 -6.61 9.33 19.76
N LEU A 285 -7.18 9.76 20.89
CA LEU A 285 -6.96 9.11 22.17
C LEU A 285 -7.56 7.70 22.20
N SER A 286 -8.77 7.53 21.67
CA SER A 286 -9.40 6.21 21.55
C SER A 286 -8.54 5.25 20.71
N MET A 287 -8.08 5.71 19.54
CA MET A 287 -7.18 4.93 18.69
C MET A 287 -5.86 4.60 19.40
N SER A 288 -5.28 5.56 20.15
CA SER A 288 -4.06 5.31 20.91
C SER A 288 -4.25 4.25 22.01
N GLU A 289 -5.40 4.22 22.69
CA GLU A 289 -5.70 3.19 23.68
C GLU A 289 -5.86 1.80 23.05
N GLU A 290 -6.54 1.72 21.91
CA GLU A 290 -6.67 0.50 21.12
C GLU A 290 -5.30 -0.03 20.68
N LEU A 291 -4.42 0.86 20.20
CA LEU A 291 -3.04 0.51 19.85
C LEU A 291 -2.24 -0.01 21.06
N LYS A 292 -2.40 0.61 22.24
CA LYS A 292 -1.75 0.13 23.47
C LYS A 292 -2.25 -1.25 23.89
N LYS A 293 -3.57 -1.51 23.77
CA LYS A 293 -4.16 -2.83 24.04
C LYS A 293 -3.64 -3.89 23.06
N ALA A 294 -3.58 -3.56 21.77
CA ALA A 294 -3.08 -4.45 20.73
C ALA A 294 -1.59 -4.78 20.91
N ARG A 295 -0.76 -3.80 21.33
CA ARG A 295 0.67 -4.02 21.65
C ARG A 295 0.85 -4.97 22.84
N LYS A 296 0.08 -4.79 23.93
CA LYS A 296 0.14 -5.71 25.10
C LYS A 296 -0.20 -7.15 24.73
N GLN A 297 -1.19 -7.35 23.85
CA GLN A 297 -1.53 -8.68 23.34
C GLN A 297 -0.41 -9.30 22.47
N PHE A 298 0.43 -8.47 21.86
CA PHE A 298 1.55 -8.92 21.02
C PHE A 298 2.76 -9.36 21.85
N ASP A 299 3.06 -8.68 22.96
CA ASP A 299 4.16 -9.03 23.87
C ASP A 299 3.92 -10.34 24.64
N GLU A 300 2.65 -10.72 24.84
CA GLU A 300 2.27 -12.00 25.46
C GLU A 300 2.42 -13.19 24.50
N VAL A 301 2.43 -12.96 23.19
CA VAL A 301 2.65 -14.00 22.18
C VAL A 301 4.15 -14.07 21.87
N LYS A 302 4.90 -14.82 22.70
CA LYS A 302 6.30 -15.13 22.42
C LYS A 302 6.45 -15.70 21.00
N PRO A 303 7.49 -15.31 20.24
CA PRO A 303 7.72 -15.83 18.92
C PRO A 303 7.97 -17.33 18.99
N ILE A 304 7.08 -18.12 18.40
CA ILE A 304 7.34 -19.52 18.07
C ILE A 304 8.27 -19.48 16.85
N LEU A 305 9.56 -19.54 17.13
CA LEU A 305 10.59 -20.07 16.23
C LEU A 305 11.45 -21.03 17.04
#